data_AF-A0A7S0MWD2-F1
#
_entry.id   AF-A0A7S0MWD2-F1
#
_cell.length_a   1.000
_cell.length_b   1.000
_cell.length_c   1.000
_cell.angle_alpha   90.00
_cell.angle_beta   90.00
_cell.angle_gamma   90.00
#
_symmetry.space_group_name_H-M   'P 1'
#
loop_
_entity.id
_entity.type
_entity.pdbx_description
1 polymer ?
#
loop_
_entity_poly.entity_id
_entity_poly.type
_entity_poly.pdbx_seq_one_letter_code
_entity_poly.pdbx_strand_id
1 'polypeptide(L)'
;MFSHSECVFGLWTNIFSIAVDICGVSVSFLRTFVQENNLSLTNMTTAEVCSELIKAHTASEKISYVELLQRRGKTACVGEAIRFVSHAWACKFLSVVETIVQKCKDEGLDECACFVWFDIFSVNQHSGIENFEHWTKSFQFAIHKIGKAWIIFIPYLPIWLERAWCLYELYAMVEGHVDFEILLPSAEEDEFVQFLIGGGKVEDAISKI
;
A
#
# COMPACT_ATOMS: atom_id res chain seq x y z
N MET A 1 -52.57 28.27 9.29
CA MET A 1 -53.18 26.98 9.68
C MET A 1 -52.60 25.92 8.75
N PHE A 2 -52.01 24.88 9.33
CA PHE A 2 -51.23 23.81 8.69
C PHE A 2 -52.06 22.88 7.78
N SER A 3 -51.47 22.39 6.68
CA SER A 3 -51.22 20.95 6.39
C SER A 3 -50.49 20.86 5.02
N HIS A 4 -49.25 20.37 4.95
CA HIS A 4 -48.84 18.97 4.77
C HIS A 4 -49.36 18.31 3.48
N SER A 5 -48.52 18.31 2.46
CA SER A 5 -48.34 17.17 1.56
C SER A 5 -46.85 17.07 1.16
N GLU A 6 -46.12 16.30 1.97
CA GLU A 6 -44.85 15.73 1.58
C GLU A 6 -45.07 14.82 0.35
N CYS A 7 -44.30 15.03 -0.71
CA CYS A 7 -44.21 14.10 -1.83
C CYS A 7 -42.73 13.85 -2.14
N VAL A 8 -42.17 12.93 -1.35
CA VAL A 8 -41.33 11.81 -1.79
C VAL A 8 -40.63 11.98 -3.15
N PHE A 9 -39.53 12.71 -3.17
CA PHE A 9 -38.36 12.42 -4.01
C PHE A 9 -37.24 12.09 -3.01
N GLY A 10 -37.16 10.88 -2.45
CA GLY A 10 -37.09 9.63 -3.19
C GLY A 10 -35.63 9.25 -3.43
N LEU A 11 -34.86 9.15 -2.34
CA LEU A 11 -33.91 8.07 -2.05
C LEU A 11 -33.34 7.31 -3.27
N TRP A 12 -32.42 7.93 -4.02
CA TRP A 12 -31.62 7.22 -5.04
C TRP A 12 -30.20 7.77 -5.18
N THR A 13 -29.48 7.99 -4.07
CA THR A 13 -28.00 8.15 -4.13
C THR A 13 -27.21 7.48 -3.00
N ASN A 14 -27.85 6.81 -2.04
CA ASN A 14 -27.15 6.18 -0.89
C ASN A 14 -26.90 4.67 -1.03
N ILE A 15 -26.52 4.20 -2.23
CA ILE A 15 -26.12 2.79 -2.45
C ILE A 15 -24.64 2.64 -2.92
N PHE A 16 -23.87 3.74 -3.04
CA PHE A 16 -22.44 3.67 -3.45
C PHE A 16 -21.46 4.41 -2.54
N SER A 17 -21.73 4.52 -1.23
CA SER A 17 -20.71 5.02 -0.28
C SER A 17 -19.71 3.92 0.14
N ILE A 18 -19.32 3.05 -0.79
CA ILE A 18 -18.28 2.02 -0.61
C ILE A 18 -17.22 2.27 -1.68
N ALA A 19 -16.45 3.34 -1.50
CA ALA A 19 -15.19 3.49 -2.21
C ALA A 19 -14.16 3.84 -1.15
N VAL A 20 -13.37 2.85 -0.74
CA VAL A 20 -12.02 3.20 -0.31
C VAL A 20 -11.40 3.96 -1.46
N ASP A 21 -10.82 5.11 -1.13
CA ASP A 21 -10.10 5.89 -2.10
C ASP A 21 -8.95 5.03 -2.65
N ILE A 22 -9.01 4.76 -3.95
CA ILE A 22 -7.94 4.07 -4.68
C ILE A 22 -6.80 5.03 -5.02
N CYS A 23 -6.85 6.27 -4.54
CA CYS A 23 -5.73 7.19 -4.62
C CYS A 23 -4.53 6.62 -3.87
N GLY A 24 -3.40 6.66 -4.57
CA GLY A 24 -2.08 6.40 -4.03
C GLY A 24 -1.25 7.67 -4.00
N VAL A 25 0.01 7.50 -3.58
CA VAL A 25 1.03 8.55 -3.68
C VAL A 25 1.93 8.30 -4.88
N SER A 26 2.46 9.36 -5.49
CA SER A 26 3.42 9.18 -6.59
C SER A 26 4.76 8.62 -6.08
N VAL A 27 5.46 7.86 -6.92
CA VAL A 27 6.81 7.37 -6.58
C VAL A 27 7.78 8.54 -6.32
N SER A 28 7.62 9.67 -7.02
CA SER A 28 8.36 10.91 -6.75
C SER A 28 8.10 11.47 -5.35
N PHE A 29 6.87 11.36 -4.84
CA PHE A 29 6.56 11.72 -3.46
C PHE A 29 7.28 10.79 -2.47
N LEU A 30 7.33 9.48 -2.72
CA LEU A 30 8.03 8.54 -1.81
C LEU A 30 9.50 8.90 -1.64
N ARG A 31 10.20 9.26 -2.72
CA ARG A 31 11.59 9.76 -2.64
C ARG A 31 11.68 11.06 -1.86
N THR A 32 10.79 12.01 -2.11
CA THR A 32 10.78 13.30 -1.41
C THR A 32 10.54 13.08 0.10
N PHE A 33 9.59 12.22 0.45
CA PHE A 33 9.30 11.84 1.84
C PHE A 33 10.52 11.22 2.52
N VAL A 34 11.24 10.32 1.84
CA VAL A 34 12.49 9.75 2.36
C VAL A 34 13.56 10.83 2.54
N GLN A 35 13.76 11.70 1.55
CA GLN A 35 14.76 12.78 1.61
C GLN A 35 14.50 13.76 2.75
N GLU A 36 13.25 14.16 2.96
CA GLU A 36 12.83 15.09 4.02
C GLU A 36 12.99 14.48 5.42
N ASN A 37 12.96 13.15 5.55
CA ASN A 37 12.98 12.44 6.84
C ASN A 37 14.20 11.50 7.01
N ASN A 38 15.22 11.62 6.15
CA ASN A 38 16.26 10.59 5.95
C ASN A 38 16.95 10.11 7.25
N LEU A 39 17.31 11.04 8.13
CA LEU A 39 17.95 10.69 9.42
C LEU A 39 16.99 9.96 10.36
N SER A 40 15.73 10.36 10.40
CA SER A 40 14.71 9.73 11.26
C SER A 40 14.35 8.34 10.77
N LEU A 41 14.33 8.09 9.46
CA LEU A 41 13.91 6.82 8.87
C LEU A 41 14.96 5.71 8.95
N THR A 42 16.20 6.03 9.33
CA THR A 42 17.31 5.05 9.34
C THR A 42 16.97 3.89 10.26
N ASN A 43 16.97 2.67 9.70
CA ASN A 43 16.61 1.43 10.38
C ASN A 43 15.17 1.30 10.89
N MET A 44 14.24 2.20 10.53
CA MET A 44 12.84 2.04 10.91
C MET A 44 12.14 0.98 10.06
N THR A 45 11.31 0.17 10.70
CA THR A 45 10.29 -0.67 10.06
C THR A 45 9.12 0.19 9.60
N THR A 46 8.30 -0.31 8.68
CA THR A 46 7.07 0.39 8.27
C THR A 46 6.14 0.64 9.46
N ALA A 47 6.07 -0.32 10.41
CA ALA A 47 5.29 -0.16 11.64
C ALA A 47 5.74 1.05 12.46
N GLU A 48 7.05 1.21 12.66
CA GLU A 48 7.62 2.35 13.40
C GLU A 48 7.39 3.67 12.66
N VAL A 49 7.59 3.71 11.34
CA VAL A 49 7.30 4.91 10.50
C VAL A 49 5.83 5.30 10.62
N CYS A 50 4.92 4.33 10.60
CA CYS A 50 3.50 4.56 10.78
C CYS A 50 3.21 5.18 12.16
N SER A 51 3.75 4.59 13.24
CA SER A 51 3.48 5.06 14.60
C SER A 51 4.09 6.43 14.90
N GLU A 52 5.30 6.71 14.43
CA GLU A 52 6.07 7.89 14.84
C GLU A 52 5.91 9.08 13.91
N LEU A 53 5.77 8.85 12.60
CA LEU A 53 5.75 9.92 11.60
C LEU A 53 4.37 10.11 10.99
N ILE A 54 3.78 9.03 10.46
CA ILE A 54 2.52 9.13 9.72
C ILE A 54 1.39 9.57 10.65
N LYS A 55 1.22 8.88 11.78
CA LYS A 55 0.22 9.26 12.78
C LYS A 55 0.46 10.65 13.34
N ALA A 56 1.71 11.07 13.53
CA ALA A 56 2.03 12.42 14.00
C ALA A 56 1.61 13.49 12.98
N HIS A 57 1.94 13.32 11.70
CA HIS A 57 1.57 14.26 10.64
C HIS A 57 0.04 14.36 10.42
N THR A 58 -0.69 13.26 10.61
CA THR A 58 -2.14 13.21 10.38
C THR A 58 -2.98 13.37 11.66
N ALA A 59 -2.35 13.54 12.83
CA ALA A 59 -3.02 13.54 14.14
C ALA A 59 -4.10 14.62 14.29
N SER A 60 -3.86 15.82 13.77
CA SER A 60 -4.77 16.97 13.94
C SER A 60 -6.12 16.76 13.25
N GLU A 61 -6.12 16.04 12.12
CA GLU A 61 -7.30 15.89 11.26
C GLU A 61 -7.83 14.45 11.27
N LYS A 62 -7.04 13.47 11.73
CA LYS A 62 -7.36 12.03 11.77
C LYS A 62 -7.81 11.49 10.41
N ILE A 63 -7.00 11.77 9.40
CA ILE A 63 -7.23 11.41 7.98
C ILE A 63 -6.07 10.55 7.45
N SER A 64 -6.22 9.99 6.25
CA SER A 64 -5.10 9.35 5.56
C SER A 64 -4.03 10.37 5.16
N TYR A 65 -2.81 9.91 4.87
CA TYR A 65 -1.75 10.81 4.42
C TYR A 65 -2.03 11.34 3.01
N VAL A 66 -2.64 10.52 2.15
CA VAL A 66 -3.17 10.92 0.84
C VAL A 66 -4.14 12.09 0.97
N GLU A 67 -5.12 12.00 1.88
CA GLU A 67 -6.09 13.07 2.11
C GLU A 67 -5.42 14.34 2.68
N LEU A 68 -4.43 14.16 3.57
CA LEU A 68 -3.62 15.27 4.07
C LEU A 68 -2.90 16.01 2.92
N LEU A 69 -2.26 15.29 2.00
CA LEU A 69 -1.59 15.88 0.85
C LEU A 69 -2.55 16.68 -0.04
N GLN A 70 -3.74 16.12 -0.33
CA GLN A 70 -4.79 16.81 -1.09
C GLN A 70 -5.23 18.11 -0.40
N ARG A 71 -5.51 18.07 0.92
CA ARG A 71 -5.92 19.25 1.70
C ARG A 71 -4.83 20.32 1.80
N ARG A 72 -3.56 19.92 1.72
CA ARG A 72 -2.41 20.85 1.67
C ARG A 72 -2.09 21.35 0.25
N GLY A 73 -2.92 21.03 -0.74
CA GLY A 73 -2.72 21.47 -2.13
C GLY A 73 -1.58 20.76 -2.85
N LYS A 74 -1.04 19.67 -2.29
CA LYS A 74 0.01 18.84 -2.93
C LYS A 74 -0.62 17.82 -3.89
N THR A 75 -1.53 18.28 -4.76
CA THR A 75 -2.32 17.41 -5.66
C THR A 75 -1.46 16.66 -6.68
N ALA A 76 -0.29 17.18 -7.04
CA ALA A 76 0.66 16.48 -7.91
C ALA A 76 1.29 15.22 -7.28
N CYS A 77 1.20 15.07 -5.95
CA CYS A 77 1.72 13.90 -5.23
C CYS A 77 0.68 12.77 -5.10
N VAL A 78 -0.56 12.99 -5.53
CA VAL A 78 -1.70 12.10 -5.31
C VAL A 78 -2.46 11.87 -6.61
N GLY A 79 -2.84 10.61 -6.86
CA GLY A 79 -3.59 10.22 -8.05
C GLY A 79 -4.11 8.79 -7.92
N GLU A 80 -4.98 8.38 -8.85
CA GLU A 80 -5.49 7.00 -8.91
C GLU A 80 -4.31 6.02 -9.04
N ALA A 81 -4.21 5.07 -8.11
CA ALA A 81 -3.10 4.15 -8.07
C ALA A 81 -3.13 3.17 -9.25
N ILE A 82 -1.96 2.94 -9.85
CA ILE A 82 -1.75 1.96 -10.92
C ILE A 82 -1.12 0.66 -10.41
N ARG A 83 -0.65 0.64 -9.15
CA ARG A 83 -0.07 -0.52 -8.48
C ARG A 83 -0.54 -0.54 -7.03
N PHE A 84 -1.01 -1.69 -6.58
CA PHE A 84 -1.15 -2.00 -5.16
C PHE A 84 0.20 -2.46 -4.63
N VAL A 85 0.60 -2.00 -3.44
CA VAL A 85 1.85 -2.42 -2.80
C VAL A 85 1.51 -3.31 -1.62
N SER A 86 1.99 -4.56 -1.66
CA SER A 86 1.90 -5.50 -0.54
C SER A 86 3.29 -5.77 0.03
N HIS A 87 3.46 -5.60 1.34
CA HIS A 87 4.71 -5.90 2.05
C HIS A 87 4.40 -6.20 3.53
N ALA A 88 5.36 -6.82 4.24
CA ALA A 88 5.19 -6.99 5.69
C ALA A 88 5.58 -5.70 6.42
N TRP A 89 4.77 -5.24 7.37
CA TRP A 89 5.06 -4.02 8.12
C TRP A 89 6.33 -4.09 8.99
N ALA A 90 6.81 -5.30 9.26
CA ALA A 90 8.09 -5.55 9.94
C ALA A 90 9.31 -5.28 9.04
N CYS A 91 9.14 -5.16 7.72
CA CYS A 91 10.21 -4.83 6.78
C CYS A 91 10.70 -3.39 7.01
N LYS A 92 11.98 -3.16 6.74
CA LYS A 92 12.59 -1.83 6.77
C LYS A 92 11.95 -0.95 5.71
N PHE A 93 11.42 0.20 6.15
CA PHE A 93 10.65 1.10 5.29
C PHE A 93 11.48 1.61 4.10
N LEU A 94 12.75 1.96 4.34
CA LEU A 94 13.65 2.43 3.29
C LEU A 94 13.87 1.38 2.20
N SER A 95 14.05 0.10 2.57
CA SER A 95 14.22 -1.00 1.61
C SER A 95 12.95 -1.22 0.76
N VAL A 96 11.76 -1.06 1.35
CA VAL A 96 10.49 -1.11 0.62
C VAL A 96 10.40 0.03 -0.40
N VAL A 97 10.68 1.27 0.01
CA VAL A 97 10.64 2.44 -0.88
C VAL A 97 11.69 2.33 -1.99
N GLU A 98 12.91 1.90 -1.68
CA GLU A 98 13.97 1.69 -2.66
C GLU A 98 13.56 0.65 -3.71
N THR A 99 12.93 -0.44 -3.30
CA THR A 99 12.43 -1.48 -4.21
C THR A 99 11.33 -0.95 -5.13
N ILE A 100 10.38 -0.16 -4.60
CA ILE A 100 9.33 0.50 -5.40
C ILE A 100 9.94 1.47 -6.44
N VAL A 101 10.90 2.28 -5.99
CA VAL A 101 11.60 3.26 -6.84
C VAL A 101 12.35 2.57 -7.97
N GLN A 102 13.10 1.52 -7.64
CA GLN A 102 13.87 0.76 -8.62
C GLN A 102 12.95 0.08 -9.64
N LYS A 103 11.87 -0.57 -9.17
CA LYS A 103 10.89 -1.20 -10.07
C LYS A 103 10.18 -0.22 -11.00
N CYS A 104 9.81 0.96 -10.48
CA CYS A 104 9.24 2.04 -11.30
C CYS A 104 10.19 2.44 -12.44
N LYS A 105 11.49 2.53 -12.14
CA LYS A 105 12.53 2.85 -13.12
C LYS A 105 12.73 1.73 -14.13
N ASP A 106 12.74 0.46 -13.70
CA ASP A 106 12.95 -0.70 -14.57
C ASP A 106 11.81 -0.88 -15.57
N GLU A 107 10.58 -0.56 -15.19
CA GLU A 107 9.43 -0.51 -16.11
C GLU A 107 9.40 0.74 -17.02
N GLY A 108 10.34 1.68 -16.84
CA GLY A 108 10.37 2.93 -17.60
C GLY A 108 9.19 3.87 -17.30
N LEU A 109 8.58 3.75 -16.12
CA LEU A 109 7.46 4.60 -15.71
C LEU A 109 7.94 5.99 -15.26
N ASP A 110 7.17 7.02 -15.60
CA ASP A 110 7.37 8.36 -15.04
C ASP A 110 6.99 8.36 -13.57
N GLU A 111 7.96 8.63 -12.70
CA GLU A 111 7.79 8.58 -11.25
C GLU A 111 6.85 9.66 -10.70
N CYS A 112 6.61 10.74 -11.46
CA CYS A 112 5.60 11.75 -11.16
C CYS A 112 4.18 11.28 -11.48
N ALA A 113 4.03 10.30 -12.39
CA ALA A 113 2.76 9.74 -12.83
C ALA A 113 2.54 8.27 -12.41
N CYS A 114 3.54 7.64 -11.79
CA CYS A 114 3.42 6.32 -11.18
C CYS A 114 2.87 6.47 -9.77
N PHE A 115 1.55 6.29 -9.61
CA PHE A 115 0.88 6.33 -8.32
C PHE A 115 0.75 4.92 -7.74
N VAL A 116 1.18 4.75 -6.51
CA VAL A 116 1.14 3.46 -5.81
C VAL A 116 0.21 3.54 -4.61
N TRP A 117 -0.70 2.57 -4.50
CA TRP A 117 -1.53 2.38 -3.32
C TRP A 117 -0.70 1.65 -2.29
N PHE A 118 -0.07 2.43 -1.41
CA PHE A 118 0.75 1.95 -0.32
C PHE A 118 -0.01 2.23 0.98
N ASP A 119 -0.42 1.17 1.67
CA ASP A 119 -1.38 1.20 2.77
C ASP A 119 -1.05 2.22 3.87
N ILE A 120 0.23 2.33 4.25
CA ILE A 120 0.73 3.29 5.23
C ILE A 120 0.33 4.74 4.90
N PHE A 121 0.24 5.10 3.63
CA PHE A 121 -0.14 6.45 3.17
C PHE A 121 -1.63 6.55 2.77
N SER A 122 -2.16 5.50 2.16
CA SER A 122 -3.47 5.50 1.50
C SER A 122 -4.62 5.25 2.48
N VAL A 123 -4.33 4.51 3.55
CA VAL A 123 -5.29 4.19 4.61
C VAL A 123 -5.25 5.22 5.74
N ASN A 124 -6.41 5.52 6.32
CA ASN A 124 -6.49 6.30 7.55
C ASN A 124 -5.97 5.48 8.75
N GLN A 125 -4.76 5.80 9.20
CA GLN A 125 -4.08 5.11 10.29
C GLN A 125 -4.66 5.39 11.69
N HIS A 126 -5.63 6.31 11.80
CA HIS A 126 -6.35 6.61 13.04
C HIS A 126 -7.64 5.82 13.20
N SER A 127 -8.11 5.19 12.12
CA SER A 127 -9.31 4.35 12.15
C SER A 127 -9.01 3.04 12.90
N GLY A 128 -9.85 2.72 13.89
CA GLY A 128 -9.72 1.48 14.64
C GLY A 128 -10.00 0.24 13.77
N ILE A 129 -9.55 -0.93 14.25
CA ILE A 129 -9.82 -2.25 13.66
C ILE A 129 -11.30 -2.67 13.90
N GLU A 130 -12.16 -1.76 14.34
CA GLU A 130 -13.50 -2.06 14.87
C GLU A 130 -14.48 -2.66 13.85
N ASN A 131 -14.07 -2.83 12.59
CA ASN A 131 -14.81 -3.64 11.63
C ASN A 131 -13.87 -4.39 10.67
N PHE A 132 -13.39 -5.57 11.10
CA PHE A 132 -12.58 -6.46 10.27
C PHE A 132 -13.21 -6.76 8.90
N GLU A 133 -14.54 -6.97 8.85
CA GLU A 133 -15.27 -7.21 7.59
C GLU A 133 -15.24 -6.00 6.67
N HIS A 134 -15.34 -4.79 7.23
CA HIS A 134 -15.18 -3.58 6.45
C HIS A 134 -13.77 -3.48 5.87
N TRP A 135 -12.73 -3.73 6.68
CA TRP A 135 -11.35 -3.66 6.21
C TRP A 135 -11.05 -4.67 5.10
N THR A 136 -11.51 -5.92 5.25
CA THR A 136 -11.33 -6.95 4.22
C THR A 136 -12.02 -6.55 2.92
N LYS A 137 -13.30 -6.16 2.95
CA LYS A 137 -14.03 -5.67 1.77
C LYS A 137 -13.36 -4.46 1.12
N SER A 138 -12.88 -3.53 1.93
CA SER A 138 -12.20 -2.31 1.51
C SER A 138 -10.89 -2.60 0.77
N PHE A 139 -10.04 -3.46 1.33
CA PHE A 139 -8.79 -3.88 0.69
C PHE A 139 -9.05 -4.71 -0.57
N GLN A 140 -9.98 -5.66 -0.52
CA GLN A 140 -10.34 -6.46 -1.70
C GLN A 140 -10.83 -5.56 -2.83
N PHE A 141 -11.71 -4.60 -2.54
CA PHE A 141 -12.16 -3.62 -3.53
C PHE A 141 -10.99 -2.84 -4.14
N ALA A 142 -10.07 -2.31 -3.32
CA ALA A 142 -8.92 -1.56 -3.82
C ALA A 142 -8.01 -2.45 -4.70
N ILE A 143 -7.68 -3.66 -4.24
CA ILE A 143 -6.86 -4.64 -4.96
C ILE A 143 -7.47 -4.97 -6.32
N HIS A 144 -8.76 -5.32 -6.36
CA HIS A 144 -9.48 -5.64 -7.58
C HIS A 144 -9.57 -4.45 -8.53
N LYS A 145 -9.85 -3.26 -7.98
CA LYS A 145 -10.04 -2.05 -8.78
C LYS A 145 -8.74 -1.57 -9.42
N ILE A 146 -7.62 -1.66 -8.70
CA ILE A 146 -6.30 -1.31 -9.22
C ILE A 146 -5.83 -2.35 -10.25
N GLY A 147 -6.08 -3.63 -10.00
CA GLY A 147 -5.88 -4.70 -10.99
C GLY A 147 -4.42 -5.07 -11.26
N LYS A 148 -3.45 -4.41 -10.64
CA LYS A 148 -2.02 -4.76 -10.64
C LYS A 148 -1.37 -4.57 -9.29
N ALA A 149 -0.48 -5.48 -8.89
CA ALA A 149 0.21 -5.39 -7.60
C ALA A 149 1.73 -5.65 -7.70
N TRP A 150 2.46 -5.03 -6.80
CA TRP A 150 3.84 -5.35 -6.46
C TRP A 150 3.87 -5.93 -5.05
N ILE A 151 4.34 -7.18 -4.94
CA ILE A 151 4.52 -7.88 -3.67
C ILE A 151 6.00 -7.84 -3.33
N ILE A 152 6.36 -7.26 -2.19
CA ILE A 152 7.77 -7.02 -1.85
C ILE A 152 8.19 -7.98 -0.73
N PHE A 153 9.16 -8.83 -1.05
CA PHE A 153 9.75 -9.81 -0.13
C PHE A 153 11.04 -9.25 0.48
N ILE A 154 11.00 -8.93 1.77
CA ILE A 154 12.17 -8.47 2.54
C ILE A 154 12.18 -9.17 3.91
N PRO A 155 13.15 -10.05 4.21
CA PRO A 155 14.15 -10.56 3.27
C PRO A 155 13.55 -11.53 2.23
N TYR A 156 14.36 -12.03 1.27
CA TYR A 156 13.94 -12.99 0.25
C TYR A 156 13.36 -14.31 0.81
N LEU A 157 13.65 -14.65 2.07
CA LEU A 157 12.89 -15.63 2.88
C LEU A 157 11.78 -14.86 3.60
N PRO A 158 10.56 -14.81 3.04
CA PRO A 158 9.71 -13.66 3.27
C PRO A 158 8.86 -13.86 4.51
N ILE A 159 9.11 -13.02 5.53
CA ILE A 159 8.19 -12.80 6.66
C ILE A 159 6.77 -12.54 6.15
N TRP A 160 6.65 -11.95 4.94
CA TRP A 160 5.40 -11.73 4.23
C TRP A 160 4.48 -12.96 4.20
N LEU A 161 5.00 -14.17 3.92
CA LEU A 161 4.18 -15.39 3.84
C LEU A 161 3.69 -15.90 5.21
N GLU A 162 4.24 -15.39 6.31
CA GLU A 162 3.80 -15.72 7.69
C GLU A 162 2.73 -14.75 8.21
N ARG A 163 2.38 -13.69 7.47
CA ARG A 163 1.47 -12.64 7.93
C ARG A 163 0.06 -12.84 7.38
N ALA A 164 -0.91 -13.02 8.28
CA ALA A 164 -2.31 -13.22 7.92
C ALA A 164 -2.89 -12.14 6.98
N TRP A 165 -2.52 -10.87 7.17
CA TRP A 165 -2.95 -9.78 6.29
C TRP A 165 -2.34 -9.89 4.89
N CYS A 166 -1.05 -10.17 4.78
CA CYS A 166 -0.38 -10.41 3.51
C CYS A 166 -0.99 -11.60 2.75
N LEU A 167 -1.24 -12.71 3.45
CA LEU A 167 -1.93 -13.87 2.87
C LEU A 167 -3.36 -13.55 2.40
N TYR A 168 -4.08 -12.70 3.15
CA TYR A 168 -5.39 -12.22 2.73
C TYR A 168 -5.30 -11.36 1.46
N GLU A 169 -4.31 -10.48 1.35
CA GLU A 169 -4.09 -9.67 0.14
C GLU A 169 -3.80 -10.55 -1.08
N LEU A 170 -2.95 -11.57 -0.95
CA LEU A 170 -2.73 -12.54 -2.04
C LEU A 170 -3.99 -13.33 -2.37
N TYR A 171 -4.78 -13.74 -1.37
CA TYR A 171 -6.08 -14.34 -1.63
C TYR A 171 -6.98 -13.39 -2.46
N ALA A 172 -7.07 -12.11 -2.09
CA ALA A 172 -7.85 -11.12 -2.83
C ALA A 172 -7.31 -10.90 -4.25
N MET A 173 -5.99 -10.91 -4.45
CA MET A 173 -5.38 -10.83 -5.77
C MET A 173 -5.74 -12.04 -6.64
N VAL A 174 -5.59 -13.26 -6.10
CA VAL A 174 -5.90 -14.50 -6.81
C VAL A 174 -7.39 -14.58 -7.15
N GLU A 175 -8.26 -14.24 -6.20
CA GLU A 175 -9.71 -14.26 -6.39
C GLU A 175 -10.17 -13.20 -7.40
N GLY A 176 -9.54 -12.03 -7.41
CA GLY A 176 -9.82 -10.95 -8.37
C GLY A 176 -9.12 -11.06 -9.72
N HIS A 177 -8.35 -12.13 -9.97
CA HIS A 177 -7.49 -12.27 -11.15
C HIS A 177 -6.57 -11.06 -11.39
N VAL A 178 -6.02 -10.51 -10.30
CA VAL A 178 -5.10 -9.37 -10.31
C VAL A 178 -3.71 -9.84 -10.72
N ASP A 179 -3.09 -9.14 -11.69
CA ASP A 179 -1.70 -9.40 -12.06
C ASP A 179 -0.77 -8.93 -10.94
N PHE A 180 0.16 -9.77 -10.51
CA PHE A 180 1.14 -9.37 -9.51
C PHE A 180 2.56 -9.85 -9.82
N GLU A 181 3.53 -9.05 -9.39
CA GLU A 181 4.95 -9.35 -9.50
C GLU A 181 5.57 -9.38 -8.09
N ILE A 182 6.42 -10.38 -7.84
CA ILE A 182 7.21 -10.48 -6.61
C ILE A 182 8.52 -9.74 -6.84
N LEU A 183 8.83 -8.80 -5.94
CA LEU A 183 10.02 -7.95 -5.98
C LEU A 183 10.92 -8.29 -4.80
N LEU A 184 12.23 -8.29 -5.07
CA LEU A 184 13.30 -8.36 -4.07
C LEU A 184 14.07 -7.04 -4.09
N PRO A 185 14.59 -6.57 -2.94
CA PRO A 185 15.58 -5.49 -2.93
C PRO A 185 16.78 -5.88 -3.79
N SER A 186 17.36 -4.96 -4.56
CA SER A 186 18.46 -5.27 -5.47
C SER A 186 19.67 -5.91 -4.78
N ALA A 187 19.95 -5.54 -3.52
CA ALA A 187 21.02 -6.16 -2.74
C ALA A 187 20.73 -7.63 -2.37
N GLU A 188 19.47 -8.01 -2.22
CA GLU A 188 19.06 -9.38 -1.89
C GLU A 188 18.78 -10.23 -3.12
N GLU A 189 18.48 -9.60 -4.27
CA GLU A 189 18.30 -10.30 -5.54
C GLU A 189 19.56 -11.09 -5.92
N ASP A 190 20.74 -10.48 -5.76
CA ASP A 190 22.02 -11.17 -6.00
C ASP A 190 22.19 -12.38 -5.08
N GLU A 191 21.91 -12.24 -3.77
CA GLU A 191 22.01 -13.34 -2.81
C GLU A 191 21.02 -14.46 -3.15
N PHE A 192 19.80 -14.12 -3.55
CA PHE A 192 18.79 -15.08 -3.96
C PHE A 192 19.19 -15.82 -5.24
N VAL A 193 19.71 -15.11 -6.23
CA VAL A 193 20.22 -15.72 -7.47
C VAL A 193 21.41 -16.64 -7.16
N GLN A 194 22.34 -16.24 -6.28
CA GLN A 194 23.44 -17.11 -5.85
C GLN A 194 22.93 -18.36 -5.12
N PHE A 195 21.91 -18.23 -4.27
CA PHE A 195 21.26 -19.37 -3.62
C PHE A 195 20.70 -20.36 -4.65
N LEU A 196 20.02 -19.87 -5.68
CA LEU A 196 19.48 -20.71 -6.76
C LEU A 196 20.58 -21.35 -7.62
N ILE A 197 21.60 -20.58 -8.03
CA ILE A 197 22.75 -21.09 -8.79
C ILE A 197 23.51 -22.17 -7.99
N GLY A 198 23.60 -22.00 -6.67
CA GLY A 198 24.19 -22.97 -5.75
C GLY A 198 23.39 -24.27 -5.57
N GLY A 199 22.29 -24.45 -6.31
CA GLY A 199 21.42 -25.62 -6.25
C GLY A 199 20.34 -25.55 -5.17
N GLY A 200 20.19 -24.40 -4.51
CA GLY A 200 19.03 -24.13 -3.66
C GLY A 200 17.76 -24.15 -4.48
N LYS A 201 16.69 -24.75 -3.95
CA LYS A 201 15.40 -24.81 -4.64
C LYS A 201 14.45 -23.76 -4.09
N VAL A 202 13.55 -23.29 -4.94
CA VAL A 202 12.48 -22.37 -4.54
C VAL A 202 11.60 -23.00 -3.47
N GLU A 203 11.34 -24.31 -3.57
CA GLU A 203 10.61 -25.07 -2.56
C GLU A 203 11.35 -25.06 -1.21
N ASP A 204 12.68 -25.13 -1.20
CA ASP A 204 13.48 -25.11 0.03
C ASP A 204 13.50 -23.71 0.69
N ALA A 205 13.33 -22.65 -0.10
CA ALA A 205 13.16 -21.30 0.40
C ALA A 205 11.76 -21.10 0.99
N ILE A 206 10.73 -21.66 0.33
CA ILE A 206 9.33 -21.52 0.73
C ILE A 206 8.95 -22.50 1.86
N SER A 207 9.56 -23.67 1.95
CA SER A 207 9.26 -24.69 2.97
C SER A 207 9.78 -24.35 4.37
N LYS A 208 10.53 -23.24 4.50
CA LYS A 208 11.04 -22.74 5.79
C LYS A 208 10.06 -21.77 6.48
N ILE A 209 8.94 -21.50 5.84
CA ILE A 209 7.75 -20.81 6.37
C ILE A 209 6.84 -21.85 7.02
#